data_AF-A0A1B6HU29-F1
#
_entry.id   AF-A0A1B6HU29-F1
#
_cell.length_a   1.000
_cell.length_b   1.000
_cell.length_c   1.000
_cell.angle_alpha   90.00
_cell.angle_beta   90.00
_cell.angle_gamma   90.00
#
_symmetry.space_group_name_H-M   'P 1'
#
loop_
_entity.id
_entity.type
_entity.pdbx_description
1 polymer ?
#
loop_
_entity_poly.entity_id
_entity_poly.type
_entity_poly.pdbx_seq_one_letter_code
_entity_poly.pdbx_strand_id
1 'polypeptide(L)'
;MGYYRVKYPLEHWTTLTNVLNNDIKAMDAADRANLMDDVFNLAESGHLDYSVALSLTTFLHHEDHMVVWSIAANNLLSIDTHLRLTPTYSNYRRYLRKLITPHFNDSLWSFPLDATFLQKSQQVRMIGLGCRVGVPACLDKAKQLFNDWLQNNGPKPHVEIRNLVYYYGIAENGEDEWDKVWTLYLAESDPQEKVRLRTALCAVKEPWILARLIERAKNEDYVRSQDYFILLSSIANNPVGNGLLWDWVRANWQYLVDRFTLNNRMLGRLLPSVVGSYSTNVKLKEVETFLEQNPEVGAGGAGRKSAIEAIKLNIRWLEKHLPTLTAWLETQ
;
A
#
# COMPACT_ATOMS: atom_id res chain seq x y z
N MET A 1 -17.48 -24.32 11.06
CA MET A 1 -16.99 -23.48 9.94
C MET A 1 -17.21 -24.23 8.64
N GLY A 2 -17.86 -23.61 7.65
CA GLY A 2 -18.07 -24.18 6.32
C GLY A 2 -17.14 -23.54 5.28
N TYR A 3 -16.73 -24.29 4.27
CA TYR A 3 -15.88 -23.81 3.18
C TYR A 3 -16.74 -23.35 1.99
N TYR A 4 -17.43 -22.23 2.16
CA TYR A 4 -18.30 -21.62 1.15
C TYR A 4 -18.41 -20.11 1.39
N ARG A 5 -18.86 -19.37 0.36
CA ARG A 5 -19.25 -17.96 0.47
C ARG A 5 -20.76 -17.85 0.44
N VAL A 6 -21.33 -16.88 1.15
CA VAL A 6 -22.78 -16.68 1.23
C VAL A 6 -23.18 -15.41 0.49
N LYS A 7 -24.08 -15.57 -0.49
CA LYS A 7 -24.75 -14.46 -1.15
C LYS A 7 -26.20 -14.36 -0.67
N TYR A 8 -26.54 -13.24 -0.03
CA TYR A 8 -27.91 -12.91 0.34
C TYR A 8 -28.62 -12.08 -0.75
N PRO A 9 -29.96 -12.05 -0.76
CA PRO A 9 -30.74 -11.03 -1.45
C PRO A 9 -30.30 -9.60 -1.06
N LEU A 10 -30.46 -8.64 -1.97
CA LEU A 10 -29.96 -7.26 -1.80
C LEU A 10 -30.52 -6.57 -0.54
N GLU A 11 -31.79 -6.78 -0.25
CA GLU A 11 -32.47 -6.26 0.94
C GLU A 11 -31.82 -6.73 2.25
N HIS A 12 -31.31 -7.98 2.29
CA HIS A 12 -30.64 -8.50 3.48
C HIS A 12 -29.29 -7.84 3.73
N TRP A 13 -28.52 -7.49 2.68
CA TRP A 13 -27.28 -6.73 2.84
C TRP A 13 -27.53 -5.37 3.48
N THR A 14 -28.62 -4.71 3.09
CA THR A 14 -29.03 -3.43 3.69
C THR A 14 -29.41 -3.61 5.15
N THR A 15 -30.22 -4.63 5.46
CA THR A 15 -30.60 -4.97 6.84
C THR A 15 -29.39 -5.27 7.71
N LEU A 16 -28.45 -6.11 7.24
CA LEU A 16 -27.23 -6.45 7.97
C LEU A 16 -26.34 -5.23 8.20
N THR A 17 -26.20 -4.37 7.20
CA THR A 17 -25.47 -3.10 7.33
C THR A 17 -26.10 -2.21 8.41
N ASN A 18 -27.43 -2.08 8.43
CA ASN A 18 -28.13 -1.29 9.45
C ASN A 18 -27.99 -1.89 10.85
N VAL A 19 -28.07 -3.22 10.99
CA VAL A 19 -27.84 -3.91 12.26
C VAL A 19 -26.45 -3.58 12.80
N LEU A 20 -25.40 -3.69 11.97
CA LEU A 20 -24.02 -3.45 12.39
C LEU A 20 -23.71 -1.97 12.66
N ASN A 21 -24.33 -1.04 11.93
CA ASN A 21 -24.22 0.39 12.21
C ASN A 21 -24.86 0.75 13.57
N ASN A 22 -25.93 0.05 13.97
CA ASN A 22 -26.64 0.33 15.22
C ASN A 22 -26.04 -0.41 16.44
N ASP A 23 -25.71 -1.68 16.28
CA ASP A 23 -25.13 -2.52 17.32
C ASP A 23 -24.14 -3.53 16.72
N ILE A 24 -22.86 -3.19 16.81
CA ILE A 24 -21.79 -4.06 16.31
C ILE A 24 -21.70 -5.40 17.06
N LYS A 25 -22.26 -5.50 18.28
CA LYS A 25 -22.25 -6.73 19.08
C LYS A 25 -23.41 -7.67 18.74
N ALA A 26 -24.34 -7.25 17.89
CA ALA A 26 -25.41 -8.12 17.38
C ALA A 26 -24.87 -9.28 16.53
N MET A 27 -23.62 -9.19 16.07
CA MET A 27 -22.90 -10.22 15.33
C MET A 27 -21.51 -10.37 15.95
N ASP A 28 -20.99 -11.59 16.08
CA ASP A 28 -19.64 -11.76 16.60
C ASP A 28 -18.57 -11.27 15.60
N ALA A 29 -17.33 -11.11 16.06
CA ALA A 29 -16.27 -10.58 15.20
C ALA A 29 -15.88 -11.51 14.04
N ALA A 30 -16.10 -12.82 14.17
CA ALA A 30 -15.80 -13.79 13.12
C ALA A 30 -16.85 -13.71 12.00
N ASP A 31 -18.13 -13.59 12.37
CA ASP A 31 -19.23 -13.41 11.43
C ASP A 31 -19.15 -12.07 10.72
N ARG A 32 -18.81 -10.97 11.43
CA ARG A 32 -18.58 -9.66 10.77
C ARG A 32 -17.42 -9.71 9.79
N ALA A 33 -16.35 -10.43 10.15
CA ALA A 33 -15.21 -10.65 9.28
C ALA A 33 -15.60 -11.46 8.03
N ASN A 34 -16.34 -12.56 8.18
CA ASN A 34 -16.83 -13.36 7.06
C ASN A 34 -17.78 -12.57 6.16
N LEU A 35 -18.68 -11.77 6.73
CA LEU A 35 -19.60 -10.91 5.98
C LEU A 35 -18.84 -9.88 5.14
N MET A 36 -17.79 -9.28 5.71
CA MET A 36 -16.90 -8.36 5.01
C MET A 36 -16.12 -9.05 3.89
N ASP A 37 -15.60 -10.25 4.14
CA ASP A 37 -14.87 -11.01 3.12
C ASP A 37 -15.79 -11.40 1.96
N ASP A 38 -16.98 -11.92 2.27
CA ASP A 38 -17.95 -12.34 1.26
C ASP A 38 -18.44 -11.16 0.41
N VAL A 39 -18.78 -10.02 1.01
CA VAL A 39 -19.30 -8.89 0.23
C VAL A 39 -18.27 -8.37 -0.78
N PHE A 40 -16.99 -8.29 -0.39
CA PHE A 40 -15.94 -7.80 -1.27
C PHE A 40 -15.59 -8.81 -2.37
N ASN A 41 -15.52 -10.10 -2.05
CA ASN A 41 -15.26 -11.14 -3.07
C ASN A 41 -16.44 -11.30 -4.04
N LEU A 42 -17.68 -11.14 -3.55
CA LEU A 42 -18.86 -11.10 -4.42
C LEU A 42 -18.89 -9.85 -5.30
N ALA A 43 -18.41 -8.70 -4.81
CA ALA A 43 -18.26 -7.50 -5.62
C ALA A 43 -17.18 -7.66 -6.71
N GLU A 44 -16.00 -8.17 -6.33
CA GLU A 44 -14.87 -8.43 -7.24
C GLU A 44 -15.23 -9.42 -8.36
N SER A 45 -15.96 -10.49 -8.02
CA SER A 45 -16.45 -11.47 -9.01
C SER A 45 -17.65 -10.97 -9.83
N GLY A 46 -18.21 -9.80 -9.51
CA GLY A 46 -19.36 -9.23 -10.20
C GLY A 46 -20.71 -9.86 -9.83
N HIS A 47 -20.77 -10.62 -8.74
CA HIS A 47 -22.02 -11.15 -8.19
C HIS A 47 -22.78 -10.13 -7.34
N LEU A 48 -22.10 -9.09 -6.87
CA LEU A 48 -22.67 -7.90 -6.23
C LEU A 48 -22.04 -6.64 -6.84
N ASP A 49 -22.68 -5.50 -6.62
CA ASP A 49 -22.13 -4.20 -6.97
C ASP A 49 -21.26 -3.65 -5.82
N TYR A 50 -20.19 -2.91 -6.14
CA TYR A 50 -19.28 -2.35 -5.14
C TYR A 50 -19.96 -1.37 -4.18
N SER A 51 -21.06 -0.72 -4.57
CA SER A 51 -21.87 0.10 -3.67
C SER A 51 -22.39 -0.69 -2.47
N VAL A 52 -22.68 -1.99 -2.63
CA VAL A 52 -23.10 -2.86 -1.52
C VAL A 52 -21.93 -3.10 -0.56
N ALA A 53 -20.75 -3.40 -1.11
CA ALA A 53 -19.53 -3.60 -0.32
C ALA A 53 -19.12 -2.32 0.43
N LEU A 54 -19.13 -1.17 -0.26
CA LEU A 54 -18.84 0.13 0.36
C LEU A 54 -19.89 0.55 1.39
N SER A 55 -21.17 0.28 1.14
CA SER A 55 -22.23 0.53 2.12
C SER A 55 -22.01 -0.30 3.39
N LEU A 56 -21.61 -1.57 3.26
CA LEU A 56 -21.28 -2.38 4.43
C LEU A 56 -20.10 -1.77 5.23
N THR A 57 -19.11 -1.18 4.56
CA THR A 57 -17.95 -0.61 5.27
C THR A 57 -18.29 0.55 6.19
N THR A 58 -19.50 1.14 6.13
CA THR A 58 -19.88 2.22 7.04
C THR A 58 -19.82 1.79 8.50
N PHE A 59 -20.13 0.54 8.86
CA PHE A 59 -20.12 0.11 10.28
C PHE A 59 -18.71 0.14 10.89
N LEU A 60 -17.66 0.18 10.06
CA LEU A 60 -16.28 0.17 10.54
C LEU A 60 -15.94 1.35 11.43
N HIS A 61 -16.68 2.46 11.37
CA HIS A 61 -16.53 3.58 12.31
C HIS A 61 -16.75 3.22 13.79
N HIS A 62 -17.34 2.06 14.07
CA HIS A 62 -17.56 1.48 15.39
C HIS A 62 -16.79 0.18 15.62
N GLU A 63 -15.98 -0.27 14.65
CA GLU A 63 -15.27 -1.54 14.70
C GLU A 63 -13.89 -1.37 15.32
N ASP A 64 -13.59 -2.20 16.32
CA ASP A 64 -12.27 -2.24 16.95
C ASP A 64 -11.65 -3.65 16.89
N HIS A 65 -12.26 -4.62 16.21
CA HIS A 65 -11.70 -5.97 16.17
C HIS A 65 -10.71 -6.14 15.01
N MET A 66 -9.48 -6.56 15.33
CA MET A 66 -8.39 -6.71 14.35
C MET A 66 -8.74 -7.60 13.16
N VAL A 67 -9.49 -8.69 13.38
CA VAL A 67 -9.82 -9.65 12.32
C VAL A 67 -10.67 -9.00 11.23
N VAL A 68 -11.66 -8.19 11.62
CA VAL A 68 -12.54 -7.46 10.69
C VAL A 68 -11.74 -6.40 9.94
N TRP A 69 -10.93 -5.60 10.66
CA TRP A 69 -10.05 -4.61 10.04
C TRP A 69 -8.99 -5.21 9.11
N SER A 70 -8.53 -6.44 9.36
CA SER A 70 -7.56 -7.10 8.48
C SER A 70 -8.14 -7.37 7.10
N ILE A 71 -9.41 -7.76 7.04
CA ILE A 71 -10.13 -8.01 5.79
C ILE A 71 -10.51 -6.69 5.12
N ALA A 72 -11.08 -5.76 5.90
CA ALA A 72 -11.46 -4.45 5.39
C ALA A 72 -10.26 -3.68 4.81
N ALA A 73 -9.16 -3.58 5.56
CA ALA A 73 -7.98 -2.83 5.13
C ALA A 73 -7.41 -3.36 3.80
N ASN A 74 -7.35 -4.67 3.60
CA ASN A 74 -6.84 -5.25 2.36
C ASN A 74 -7.68 -4.84 1.16
N ASN A 75 -9.01 -4.95 1.26
CA ASN A 75 -9.93 -4.61 0.18
C ASN A 75 -9.97 -3.09 -0.06
N LEU A 76 -10.03 -2.27 0.99
CA LEU A 76 -10.05 -0.81 0.88
C LEU A 76 -8.75 -0.27 0.25
N LEU A 77 -7.60 -0.86 0.58
CA LEU A 77 -6.30 -0.49 -0.01
C LEU A 77 -6.11 -1.00 -1.44
N SER A 78 -6.78 -2.09 -1.81
CA SER A 78 -6.85 -2.54 -3.21
C SER A 78 -7.58 -1.50 -4.06
N ILE A 79 -8.78 -1.09 -3.61
CA ILE A 79 -9.57 -0.04 -4.28
C ILE A 79 -8.79 1.30 -4.32
N ASP A 80 -8.09 1.68 -3.25
CA ASP A 80 -7.20 2.87 -3.22
C ASP A 80 -6.15 2.82 -4.34
N THR A 81 -5.62 1.63 -4.62
CA THR A 81 -4.61 1.44 -5.66
C THR A 81 -5.22 1.56 -7.06
N HIS A 82 -6.38 0.93 -7.30
CA HIS A 82 -7.08 1.04 -8.59
C HIS A 82 -7.51 2.48 -8.92
N LEU A 83 -8.01 3.21 -7.92
CA LEU A 83 -8.54 4.56 -8.10
C LEU A 83 -7.46 5.64 -8.17
N ARG A 84 -6.19 5.34 -7.84
CA ARG A 84 -5.11 6.34 -7.66
C ARG A 84 -4.99 7.39 -8.78
N LEU A 85 -5.19 6.98 -10.03
CA LEU A 85 -5.05 7.85 -11.21
C LEU A 85 -6.40 8.22 -11.84
N THR A 86 -7.49 8.16 -11.06
CA THR A 86 -8.84 8.53 -11.52
C THR A 86 -9.34 9.78 -10.79
N PRO A 87 -10.28 10.55 -11.37
CA PRO A 87 -10.88 11.71 -10.70
C PRO A 87 -11.57 11.36 -9.36
N THR A 88 -12.10 10.14 -9.25
CA THR A 88 -12.79 9.60 -8.08
C THR A 88 -11.89 9.44 -6.86
N TYR A 89 -10.56 9.40 -7.05
CA TYR A 89 -9.59 9.15 -5.99
C TYR A 89 -9.75 10.09 -4.80
N SER A 90 -9.95 11.39 -5.06
CA SER A 90 -10.01 12.41 -4.01
C SER A 90 -11.21 12.21 -3.07
N ASN A 91 -12.38 11.85 -3.62
CA ASN A 91 -13.58 11.52 -2.85
C ASN A 91 -13.40 10.22 -2.07
N TYR A 92 -12.82 9.20 -2.71
CA TYR A 92 -12.52 7.93 -2.03
C TYR A 92 -11.58 8.13 -0.82
N ARG A 93 -10.51 8.90 -1.00
CA ARG A 93 -9.58 9.26 0.09
C ARG A 93 -10.23 10.08 1.19
N ARG A 94 -11.21 10.92 0.87
CA ARG A 94 -11.99 11.66 1.87
C ARG A 94 -12.86 10.72 2.69
N TYR A 95 -13.56 9.80 2.02
CA TYR A 95 -14.37 8.76 2.66
C TYR A 95 -13.53 7.90 3.62
N LEU A 96 -12.40 7.35 3.16
CA LEU A 96 -11.51 6.54 4.00
C LEU A 96 -11.01 7.31 5.23
N ARG A 97 -10.62 8.57 5.06
CA ARG A 97 -10.20 9.41 6.19
C ARG A 97 -11.34 9.61 7.18
N LYS A 98 -12.55 9.92 6.73
CA LYS A 98 -13.75 10.06 7.59
C LYS A 98 -14.02 8.77 8.37
N LEU A 99 -13.91 7.62 7.72
CA LEU A 99 -14.15 6.31 8.31
C LEU A 99 -13.12 5.94 9.39
N ILE A 100 -11.85 6.26 9.14
CA ILE A 100 -10.73 5.77 9.97
C ILE A 100 -10.36 6.75 11.10
N THR A 101 -10.60 8.05 10.92
CA THR A 101 -10.25 9.10 11.90
C THR A 101 -10.75 8.83 13.33
N PRO A 102 -11.99 8.33 13.55
CA PRO A 102 -12.49 8.07 14.91
C PRO A 102 -11.63 7.10 15.74
N HIS A 103 -10.82 6.24 15.10
CA HIS A 103 -9.96 5.28 15.80
C HIS A 103 -8.60 5.88 16.23
N PHE A 104 -8.31 7.13 15.86
CA PHE A 104 -7.04 7.80 16.16
C PHE A 104 -7.12 8.58 17.47
N ASN A 105 -6.59 7.97 18.53
CA ASN A 105 -6.37 8.59 19.83
C ASN A 105 -4.97 8.26 20.36
N ASP A 106 -4.55 8.88 21.48
CA ASP A 106 -3.20 8.73 22.02
C ASP A 106 -2.84 7.30 22.42
N SER A 107 -3.83 6.48 22.82
CA SER A 107 -3.58 5.09 23.22
C SER A 107 -3.09 4.22 22.06
N LEU A 108 -3.41 4.61 20.81
CA LEU A 108 -2.98 3.87 19.62
C LEU A 108 -1.45 3.84 19.48
N TRP A 109 -0.76 4.83 20.05
CA TRP A 109 0.70 4.99 19.98
C TRP A 109 1.44 4.43 21.19
N SER A 110 0.72 3.89 22.18
CA SER A 110 1.27 3.34 23.41
C SER A 110 1.27 1.81 23.37
N PHE A 111 2.39 1.18 23.72
CA PHE A 111 2.56 -0.27 23.73
C PHE A 111 2.86 -0.75 25.16
N PRO A 112 1.83 -1.04 25.98
CA PRO A 112 2.00 -1.60 27.31
C PRO A 112 2.79 -2.93 27.31
N LEU A 113 3.50 -3.22 28.39
CA LEU A 113 4.29 -4.45 28.53
C LEU A 113 3.42 -5.71 28.52
N ASP A 114 2.21 -5.61 29.07
CA ASP A 114 1.20 -6.66 29.16
C ASP A 114 0.31 -6.75 27.91
N ALA A 115 0.50 -5.87 26.91
CA ALA A 115 -0.27 -5.92 25.68
C ALA A 115 0.03 -7.21 24.89
N THR A 116 -1.04 -7.90 24.53
CA THR A 116 -1.00 -9.14 23.73
C THR A 116 -0.48 -8.87 22.32
N PHE A 117 0.05 -9.89 21.66
CA PHE A 117 0.46 -9.81 20.26
C PHE A 117 -0.65 -9.29 19.33
N LEU A 118 -1.90 -9.71 19.58
CA LEU A 118 -3.05 -9.31 18.77
C LEU A 118 -3.34 -7.81 18.92
N GLN A 119 -3.29 -7.27 20.14
CA GLN A 119 -3.47 -5.84 20.39
C GLN A 119 -2.39 -5.00 19.69
N LYS A 120 -1.12 -5.40 19.83
CA LYS A 120 0.00 -4.69 19.16
C LYS A 120 -0.15 -4.72 17.64
N SER A 121 -0.49 -5.88 17.09
CA SER A 121 -0.70 -6.06 15.65
C SER A 121 -1.86 -5.21 15.12
N GLN A 122 -2.93 -5.07 15.91
CA GLN A 122 -4.04 -4.19 15.59
C GLN A 122 -3.62 -2.72 15.55
N GLN A 123 -2.90 -2.25 16.57
CA GLN A 123 -2.41 -0.86 16.63
C GLN A 123 -1.53 -0.55 15.42
N VAL A 124 -0.56 -1.41 15.12
CA VAL A 124 0.33 -1.27 13.96
C VAL A 124 -0.46 -1.22 12.65
N ARG A 125 -1.45 -2.10 12.48
CA ARG A 125 -2.31 -2.11 11.28
C ARG A 125 -3.12 -0.81 11.15
N MET A 126 -3.73 -0.35 12.24
CA MET A 126 -4.53 0.87 12.23
C MET A 126 -3.69 2.11 11.95
N ILE A 127 -2.52 2.24 12.58
CA ILE A 127 -1.55 3.32 12.28
C ILE A 127 -1.14 3.25 10.81
N GLY A 128 -0.75 2.06 10.33
CA GLY A 128 -0.32 1.89 8.94
C GLY A 128 -1.40 2.27 7.94
N LEU A 129 -2.65 1.88 8.20
CA LEU A 129 -3.81 2.23 7.38
C LEU A 129 -4.10 3.73 7.42
N GLY A 130 -4.21 4.32 8.62
CA GLY A 130 -4.53 5.74 8.79
C GLY A 130 -3.50 6.66 8.14
N CYS A 131 -2.20 6.37 8.34
CA CYS A 131 -1.14 7.14 7.69
C CYS A 131 -1.14 6.92 6.17
N ARG A 132 -1.39 5.68 5.70
CA ARG A 132 -1.51 5.41 4.26
C ARG A 132 -2.65 6.19 3.62
N VAL A 133 -3.79 6.31 4.31
CA VAL A 133 -4.96 7.08 3.84
C VAL A 133 -4.87 8.58 4.11
N GLY A 134 -3.81 9.02 4.79
CA GLY A 134 -3.53 10.43 5.06
C GLY A 134 -4.41 11.03 6.14
N VAL A 135 -4.75 10.26 7.18
CA VAL A 135 -5.36 10.81 8.40
C VAL A 135 -4.39 11.82 9.02
N PRO A 136 -4.76 13.11 9.16
CA PRO A 136 -3.85 14.15 9.66
C PRO A 136 -3.22 13.80 11.00
N ALA A 137 -4.04 13.38 11.98
CA ALA A 137 -3.55 12.97 13.30
C ALA A 137 -2.51 11.82 13.24
N CYS A 138 -2.59 10.93 12.24
CA CYS A 138 -1.59 9.88 12.05
C CYS A 138 -0.27 10.45 11.53
N LEU A 139 -0.36 11.25 10.47
CA LEU A 139 0.80 11.84 9.80
C LEU A 139 1.54 12.81 10.73
N ASP A 140 0.81 13.67 11.44
CA ASP A 140 1.37 14.63 12.39
C ASP A 140 2.10 13.91 13.53
N LYS A 141 1.51 12.84 14.07
CA LYS A 141 2.14 12.07 15.14
C LYS A 141 3.35 11.27 14.66
N ALA A 142 3.27 10.66 13.47
CA ALA A 142 4.41 9.97 12.87
C ALA A 142 5.57 10.93 12.60
N LYS A 143 5.28 12.12 12.06
CA LYS A 143 6.26 13.20 11.84
C LYS A 143 6.88 13.67 13.15
N GLN A 144 6.06 13.90 14.19
CA GLN A 144 6.55 14.27 15.51
C GLN A 144 7.55 13.24 16.05
N LEU A 145 7.14 11.97 16.14
CA LEU A 145 7.98 10.89 16.69
C LEU A 145 9.27 10.70 15.88
N PHE A 146 9.20 10.90 14.57
CA PHE A 146 10.37 10.85 13.69
C PHE A 146 11.33 12.01 13.96
N ASN A 147 10.81 13.24 14.07
CA ASN A 147 11.63 14.43 14.32
C ASN A 147 12.27 14.39 15.71
N ASP A 148 11.54 13.92 16.73
CA ASP A 148 12.05 13.75 18.09
C ASP A 148 13.26 12.79 18.13
N TRP A 149 13.19 11.70 17.36
CA TRP A 149 14.31 10.77 17.18
C TRP A 149 15.48 11.42 16.44
N LEU A 150 15.21 12.12 15.33
CA LEU A 150 16.22 12.61 14.41
C LEU A 150 16.99 13.85 14.93
N GLN A 151 16.33 14.75 15.69
CA GLN A 151 16.93 16.04 16.08
C GLN A 151 17.92 15.95 17.25
N ASN A 152 17.91 14.88 18.07
CA ASN A 152 18.69 14.82 19.31
C ASN A 152 19.37 13.46 19.58
N ASN A 153 19.51 12.60 18.56
CA ASN A 153 19.79 11.18 18.77
C ASN A 153 18.83 10.59 19.82
N GLY A 154 17.56 11.03 19.74
CA GLY A 154 16.52 10.70 20.69
C GLY A 154 16.26 9.19 20.72
N PRO A 155 15.51 8.70 21.70
CA PRO A 155 15.18 7.28 21.74
C PRO A 155 14.48 6.88 20.45
N LYS A 156 14.93 5.78 19.84
CA LYS A 156 14.27 5.23 18.65
C LYS A 156 12.78 4.99 18.96
N PRO A 157 11.87 5.21 17.99
CA PRO A 157 10.48 4.86 18.17
C PRO A 157 10.32 3.39 18.56
N HIS A 158 9.23 3.10 19.27
CA HIS A 158 8.91 1.74 19.71
C HIS A 158 8.98 0.76 18.53
N VAL A 159 9.54 -0.43 18.76
CA VAL A 159 9.92 -1.37 17.69
C VAL A 159 8.75 -1.74 16.77
N GLU A 160 7.54 -1.86 17.33
CA GLU A 160 6.31 -2.21 16.60
C GLU A 160 5.93 -1.18 15.52
N ILE A 161 6.15 0.11 15.79
CA ILE A 161 5.76 1.21 14.90
C ILE A 161 6.95 1.88 14.21
N ARG A 162 8.18 1.50 14.54
CA ARG A 162 9.39 2.17 14.05
C ARG A 162 9.44 2.28 12.53
N ASN A 163 9.07 1.21 11.82
CA ASN A 163 9.04 1.22 10.36
C ASN A 163 8.02 2.25 9.81
N LEU A 164 6.85 2.36 10.44
CA LEU A 164 5.81 3.32 10.05
C LEU A 164 6.24 4.76 10.38
N VAL A 165 6.81 4.98 11.56
CA VAL A 165 7.33 6.29 11.96
C VAL A 165 8.43 6.76 11.02
N TYR A 166 9.37 5.88 10.63
CA TYR A 166 10.41 6.23 9.68
C TYR A 166 9.84 6.53 8.28
N TYR A 167 8.96 5.67 7.79
CA TYR A 167 8.37 5.83 6.46
C TYR A 167 7.56 7.12 6.35
N TYR A 168 6.58 7.32 7.23
CA TYR A 168 5.73 8.51 7.18
C TYR A 168 6.44 9.76 7.71
N GLY A 169 7.42 9.62 8.59
CA GLY A 169 8.30 10.71 9.00
C GLY A 169 9.08 11.29 7.82
N ILE A 170 9.69 10.46 6.98
CA ILE A 170 10.32 10.91 5.74
C ILE A 170 9.29 11.47 4.74
N ALA A 171 8.14 10.80 4.57
CA ALA A 171 7.10 11.26 3.65
C ALA A 171 6.53 12.65 4.00
N GLU A 172 6.61 13.06 5.27
CA GLU A 172 6.10 14.36 5.75
C GLU A 172 7.22 15.38 6.05
N ASN A 173 8.47 15.09 5.71
CA ASN A 173 9.62 16.00 5.85
C ASN A 173 10.29 16.26 4.49
N GLY A 174 11.39 17.04 4.47
CA GLY A 174 12.08 17.48 3.26
C GLY A 174 13.47 16.86 3.06
N GLU A 175 14.27 17.49 2.19
CA GLU A 175 15.63 17.05 1.83
C GLU A 175 16.55 16.93 3.06
N ASP A 176 16.53 17.91 3.97
CA ASP A 176 17.44 17.96 5.12
C ASP A 176 17.29 16.72 6.02
N GLU A 177 16.05 16.33 6.32
CA GLU A 177 15.77 15.11 7.08
C GLU A 177 16.14 13.85 6.30
N TRP A 178 15.91 13.85 4.99
CA TRP A 178 16.27 12.74 4.12
C TRP A 178 17.78 12.50 4.10
N ASP A 179 18.60 13.55 3.99
CA ASP A 179 20.06 13.43 3.96
C ASP A 179 20.66 12.98 5.31
N LYS A 180 20.03 13.38 6.43
CA LYS A 180 20.36 12.82 7.76
C LYS A 180 20.09 11.32 7.79
N VAL A 181 18.91 10.88 7.35
CA VAL A 181 18.56 9.44 7.29
C VAL A 181 19.44 8.68 6.31
N TRP A 182 19.84 9.29 5.19
CA TRP A 182 20.80 8.70 4.26
C TRP A 182 22.15 8.43 4.94
N THR A 183 22.64 9.39 5.73
CA THR A 183 23.89 9.25 6.49
C THR A 183 23.77 8.13 7.53
N LEU A 184 22.64 8.07 8.26
CA LEU A 184 22.35 6.99 9.20
C LEU A 184 22.29 5.62 8.51
N TYR A 185 21.65 5.53 7.34
CA TYR A 185 21.57 4.30 6.56
C TYR A 185 22.95 3.74 6.18
N LEU A 186 23.86 4.62 5.73
CA LEU A 186 25.22 4.21 5.36
C LEU A 186 26.00 3.71 6.58
N ALA A 187 25.88 4.39 7.72
CA ALA A 187 26.56 4.04 8.97
C ALA A 187 25.94 2.84 9.73
N GLU A 188 24.68 2.50 9.45
CA GLU A 188 23.97 1.45 10.18
C GLU A 188 24.56 0.05 9.93
N SER A 189 24.75 -0.69 11.03
CA SER A 189 25.32 -2.02 11.08
C SER A 189 24.28 -3.10 11.39
N ASP A 190 23.19 -2.75 12.09
CA ASP A 190 22.08 -3.66 12.34
C ASP A 190 21.30 -3.92 11.05
N PRO A 191 21.22 -5.17 10.56
CA PRO A 191 20.56 -5.46 9.29
C PRO A 191 19.06 -5.10 9.28
N GLN A 192 18.35 -5.27 10.39
CA GLN A 192 16.92 -4.98 10.44
C GLN A 192 16.67 -3.47 10.38
N GLU A 193 17.45 -2.70 11.12
CA GLU A 193 17.37 -1.25 11.11
C GLU A 193 17.78 -0.68 9.75
N LYS A 194 18.84 -1.22 9.14
CA LYS A 194 19.27 -0.82 7.80
C LYS A 194 18.16 -1.02 6.76
N VAL A 195 17.38 -2.11 6.87
CA VAL A 195 16.19 -2.35 6.04
C VAL A 195 15.09 -1.32 6.30
N ARG A 196 14.82 -0.95 7.56
CA ARG A 196 13.84 0.09 7.91
C ARG A 196 14.23 1.45 7.32
N LEU A 197 15.49 1.86 7.50
CA LEU A 197 16.03 3.12 6.97
C LEU A 197 15.96 3.17 5.45
N ARG A 198 16.38 2.08 4.75
CA ARG A 198 16.24 1.97 3.29
C ARG A 198 14.80 2.16 2.82
N THR A 199 13.86 1.51 3.51
CA THR A 199 12.43 1.58 3.17
C THR A 199 11.90 2.99 3.38
N ALA A 200 12.32 3.66 4.45
CA ALA A 200 11.94 5.04 4.74
C ALA A 200 12.47 6.04 3.69
N LEU A 201 13.71 5.88 3.22
CA LEU A 201 14.29 6.72 2.16
C LEU A 201 13.47 6.68 0.85
N CYS A 202 12.72 5.62 0.61
CA CYS A 202 11.84 5.48 -0.55
C CYS A 202 10.48 6.20 -0.38
N ALA A 203 10.16 6.72 0.80
CA ALA A 203 8.86 7.32 1.12
C ALA A 203 8.74 8.81 0.74
N VAL A 204 9.87 9.43 0.42
CA VAL A 204 9.99 10.86 0.07
C VAL A 204 9.09 11.23 -1.11
N LYS A 205 8.52 12.44 -1.10
CA LYS A 205 7.54 12.87 -2.11
C LYS A 205 8.18 13.65 -3.26
N GLU A 206 9.43 14.06 -3.10
CA GLU A 206 10.23 14.81 -4.06
C GLU A 206 10.79 13.87 -5.14
N PRO A 207 10.35 13.99 -6.42
CA PRO A 207 10.75 13.06 -7.48
C PRO A 207 12.27 13.02 -7.71
N TRP A 208 12.94 14.18 -7.58
CA TRP A 208 14.36 14.31 -7.85
C TRP A 208 15.22 13.62 -6.76
N ILE A 209 14.73 13.50 -5.51
CA ILE A 209 15.38 12.74 -4.44
C ILE A 209 15.31 11.24 -4.75
N LEU A 210 14.15 10.75 -5.23
CA LEU A 210 14.00 9.36 -5.66
C LEU A 210 14.92 9.05 -6.86
N ALA A 211 15.03 9.97 -7.83
CA ALA A 211 15.96 9.80 -8.95
C ALA A 211 17.42 9.72 -8.47
N ARG A 212 17.82 10.60 -7.54
CA ARG A 212 19.14 10.56 -6.87
C ARG A 212 19.37 9.22 -6.17
N LEU A 213 18.36 8.68 -5.49
CA LEU A 213 18.44 7.39 -4.80
C LEU A 213 18.62 6.22 -5.78
N ILE A 214 17.93 6.21 -6.92
CA ILE A 214 18.08 5.19 -7.97
C ILE A 214 19.52 5.17 -8.50
N GLU A 215 20.10 6.33 -8.80
CA GLU A 215 21.49 6.42 -9.27
C GLU A 215 22.49 6.01 -8.17
N ARG A 216 22.29 6.46 -6.92
CA ARG A 216 23.13 6.04 -5.79
C ARG A 216 23.11 4.52 -5.58
N ALA A 217 21.96 3.88 -5.79
CA ALA A 217 21.82 2.43 -5.62
C ALA A 217 22.62 1.60 -6.66
N LYS A 218 23.16 2.23 -7.71
CA LYS A 218 24.06 1.55 -8.66
C LYS A 218 25.40 1.22 -8.02
N ASN A 219 25.83 1.98 -7.00
CA ASN A 219 27.05 1.71 -6.24
C ASN A 219 26.79 0.65 -5.15
N GLU A 220 27.52 -0.47 -5.20
CA GLU A 220 27.38 -1.57 -4.24
C GLU A 220 27.89 -1.25 -2.84
N ASP A 221 28.75 -0.24 -2.70
CA ASP A 221 29.19 0.28 -1.39
C ASP A 221 28.03 0.97 -0.65
N TYR A 222 27.05 1.50 -1.39
CA TYR A 222 25.88 2.15 -0.81
C TYR A 222 24.71 1.19 -0.67
N VAL A 223 24.41 0.43 -1.72
CA VAL A 223 23.29 -0.53 -1.74
C VAL A 223 23.79 -1.87 -2.25
N ARG A 224 23.79 -2.87 -1.36
CA ARG A 224 24.21 -4.24 -1.68
C ARG A 224 23.41 -4.80 -2.85
N SER A 225 24.06 -5.62 -3.69
CA SER A 225 23.43 -6.23 -4.88
C SER A 225 22.12 -6.97 -4.59
N GLN A 226 22.06 -7.72 -3.48
CA GLN A 226 20.85 -8.45 -3.03
C GLN A 226 19.66 -7.54 -2.64
N ASP A 227 19.97 -6.29 -2.26
CA ASP A 227 19.03 -5.31 -1.75
C ASP A 227 18.49 -4.38 -2.84
N TYR A 228 19.12 -4.39 -4.02
CA TYR A 228 18.87 -3.49 -5.13
C TYR A 228 17.42 -3.57 -5.64
N PHE A 229 16.94 -4.76 -6.00
CA PHE A 229 15.58 -4.93 -6.52
C PHE A 229 14.49 -4.67 -5.48
N ILE A 230 14.80 -4.86 -4.20
CA ILE A 230 13.87 -4.51 -3.11
C ILE A 230 13.72 -2.99 -3.05
N LEU A 231 14.84 -2.24 -3.12
CA LEU A 231 14.82 -0.78 -3.19
C LEU A 231 14.02 -0.29 -4.40
N LEU A 232 14.27 -0.83 -5.60
CA LEU A 232 13.49 -0.46 -6.79
C LEU A 232 12.00 -0.74 -6.59
N SER A 233 11.64 -1.90 -6.04
CA SER A 233 10.25 -2.23 -5.75
C SER A 233 9.62 -1.30 -4.71
N SER A 234 10.38 -0.83 -3.71
CA SER A 234 9.92 0.17 -2.74
C SER A 234 9.66 1.52 -3.40
N ILE A 235 10.52 1.96 -4.33
CA ILE A 235 10.30 3.18 -5.12
C ILE A 235 9.09 3.03 -6.05
N ALA A 236 8.88 1.85 -6.64
CA ALA A 236 7.72 1.57 -7.48
C ALA A 236 6.38 1.69 -6.72
N ASN A 237 6.38 1.40 -5.42
CA ASN A 237 5.19 1.51 -4.58
C ASN A 237 4.89 2.96 -4.18
N ASN A 238 5.89 3.85 -4.21
CA ASN A 238 5.70 5.28 -4.00
C ASN A 238 4.90 5.87 -5.18
N PRO A 239 3.77 6.57 -4.93
CA PRO A 239 2.96 7.17 -5.98
C PRO A 239 3.74 8.09 -6.94
N VAL A 240 4.72 8.84 -6.42
CA VAL A 240 5.58 9.72 -7.21
C VAL A 240 6.72 8.94 -7.89
N GLY A 241 7.23 7.90 -7.22
CA GLY A 241 8.32 7.08 -7.71
C GLY A 241 7.95 6.10 -8.82
N ASN A 242 6.69 5.68 -8.92
CA ASN A 242 6.28 4.62 -9.85
C ASN A 242 6.58 4.93 -11.32
N GLY A 243 6.10 6.09 -11.82
CA GLY A 243 6.33 6.51 -13.20
C GLY A 243 7.81 6.79 -13.49
N LEU A 244 8.47 7.50 -12.56
CA LEU A 244 9.89 7.80 -12.63
C LEU A 244 10.76 6.54 -12.77
N LEU A 245 10.50 5.53 -11.93
CA LEU A 245 11.25 4.29 -11.97
C LEU A 245 11.00 3.52 -13.27
N TRP A 246 9.77 3.51 -13.76
CA TRP A 246 9.45 2.84 -15.02
C TRP A 246 10.20 3.47 -16.20
N ASP A 247 10.23 4.80 -16.27
CA ASP A 247 11.01 5.53 -17.27
C ASP A 247 12.50 5.19 -17.16
N TRP A 248 13.03 5.17 -15.94
CA TRP A 248 14.42 4.79 -15.68
C TRP A 248 14.73 3.34 -16.09
N VAL A 249 13.84 2.39 -15.78
CA VAL A 249 14.01 0.97 -16.15
C VAL A 249 14.06 0.81 -17.66
N ARG A 250 13.20 1.51 -18.41
CA ARG A 250 13.22 1.48 -19.88
C ARG A 250 14.52 2.05 -20.43
N ALA A 251 14.98 3.17 -19.89
CA ALA A 251 16.21 3.83 -20.32
C ALA A 251 17.50 3.05 -19.95
N ASN A 252 17.47 2.27 -18.86
CA ASN A 252 18.64 1.58 -18.30
C ASN A 252 18.51 0.05 -18.37
N TRP A 253 17.64 -0.48 -19.24
CA TRP A 253 17.40 -1.92 -19.32
C TRP A 253 18.68 -2.70 -19.62
N GLN A 254 19.50 -2.22 -20.56
CA GLN A 254 20.77 -2.87 -20.90
C GLN A 254 21.72 -2.93 -19.69
N TYR A 255 21.82 -1.85 -18.91
CA TYR A 255 22.60 -1.84 -17.66
C TYR A 255 22.10 -2.91 -16.67
N LEU A 256 20.78 -3.07 -16.51
CA LEU A 256 20.21 -4.10 -15.64
C LEU A 256 20.53 -5.51 -16.14
N VAL A 257 20.46 -5.72 -17.45
CA VAL A 257 20.81 -7.00 -18.09
C VAL A 257 22.30 -7.30 -17.93
N ASP A 258 23.17 -6.34 -18.17
CA ASP A 258 24.62 -6.51 -18.06
C ASP A 258 25.04 -6.83 -16.61
N ARG A 259 24.45 -6.12 -15.64
CA ARG A 259 24.78 -6.29 -14.22
C ARG A 259 24.24 -7.59 -13.62
N PHE A 260 23.00 -7.97 -13.94
CA PHE A 260 22.32 -9.07 -13.25
C PHE A 260 22.12 -10.31 -14.10
N THR A 261 22.23 -10.20 -15.43
CA THR A 261 21.84 -11.20 -16.43
C THR A 261 20.34 -11.47 -16.48
N LEU A 262 19.84 -11.85 -17.66
CA LEU A 262 18.44 -12.20 -17.86
C LEU A 262 17.98 -13.43 -17.04
N ASN A 263 18.91 -14.26 -16.56
CA ASN A 263 18.61 -15.43 -15.74
C ASN A 263 18.37 -15.10 -14.26
N ASN A 264 18.59 -13.85 -13.84
CA ASN A 264 18.31 -13.43 -12.47
C ASN A 264 16.81 -13.36 -12.18
N ARG A 265 16.37 -14.13 -11.17
CA ARG A 265 14.96 -14.21 -10.78
C ARG A 265 14.39 -12.89 -10.26
N MET A 266 15.19 -12.03 -9.63
CA MET A 266 14.75 -10.73 -9.14
C MET A 266 14.55 -9.74 -10.29
N LEU A 267 15.44 -9.74 -11.28
CA LEU A 267 15.22 -9.01 -12.53
C LEU A 267 13.95 -9.50 -13.25
N GLY A 268 13.73 -10.82 -13.30
CA GLY A 268 12.52 -11.41 -13.88
C GLY A 268 11.22 -11.03 -13.16
N ARG A 269 11.28 -10.62 -11.89
CA ARG A 269 10.14 -10.15 -11.08
C ARG A 269 9.97 -8.63 -11.08
N LEU A 270 10.93 -7.88 -11.62
CA LEU A 270 10.91 -6.42 -11.60
C LEU A 270 9.67 -5.85 -12.31
N LEU A 271 9.33 -6.38 -13.50
CA LEU A 271 8.22 -5.85 -14.29
C LEU A 271 6.88 -5.90 -13.54
N PRO A 272 6.40 -7.05 -13.01
CA PRO A 272 5.21 -7.09 -12.17
C PRO A 272 5.20 -6.06 -11.04
N SER A 273 6.34 -5.84 -10.38
CA SER A 273 6.45 -4.89 -9.26
C SER A 273 6.37 -3.43 -9.69
N VAL A 274 6.83 -3.09 -10.90
CA VAL A 274 6.84 -1.72 -11.40
C VAL A 274 5.53 -1.35 -12.10
N VAL A 275 5.04 -2.21 -12.98
CA VAL A 275 3.92 -1.88 -13.88
C VAL A 275 2.60 -2.57 -13.53
N GLY A 276 2.60 -3.47 -12.55
CA GLY A 276 1.42 -4.29 -12.23
C GLY A 276 0.20 -3.52 -11.70
N SER A 277 0.38 -2.28 -11.26
CA SER A 277 -0.70 -1.38 -10.83
C SER A 277 -1.25 -0.50 -11.97
N TYR A 278 -0.67 -0.54 -13.17
CA TYR A 278 -1.18 0.23 -14.30
C TYR A 278 -2.56 -0.25 -14.73
N SER A 279 -3.36 0.70 -15.21
CA SER A 279 -4.79 0.51 -15.44
C SER A 279 -5.31 1.29 -16.65
N THR A 280 -4.43 1.66 -17.60
CA THR A 280 -4.80 2.38 -18.82
C THR A 280 -4.27 1.70 -20.07
N ASN A 281 -5.00 1.80 -21.19
CA ASN A 281 -4.58 1.26 -22.49
C ASN A 281 -3.26 1.87 -22.99
N VAL A 282 -2.99 3.14 -22.66
CA VAL A 282 -1.72 3.80 -22.99
C VAL A 282 -0.55 3.10 -22.28
N LYS A 283 -0.67 2.86 -20.97
CA LYS A 283 0.35 2.15 -20.21
C LYS A 283 0.50 0.69 -20.61
N LEU A 284 -0.61 0.02 -20.95
CA LEU A 284 -0.55 -1.32 -21.52
C LEU A 284 0.30 -1.35 -22.80
N LYS A 285 0.01 -0.46 -23.76
CA LYS A 285 0.74 -0.42 -25.03
C LYS A 285 2.21 -0.04 -24.84
N GLU A 286 2.51 0.85 -23.90
CA GLU A 286 3.87 1.22 -23.51
C GLU A 286 4.67 0.01 -23.01
N VAL A 287 4.06 -0.83 -22.16
CA VAL A 287 4.69 -2.06 -21.66
C VAL A 287 4.84 -3.11 -22.76
N GLU A 288 3.81 -3.32 -23.60
CA GLU A 288 3.90 -4.25 -24.74
C GLU A 288 5.02 -3.87 -25.70
N THR A 289 5.13 -2.59 -26.04
CA THR A 289 6.20 -2.07 -26.92
C THR A 289 7.58 -2.31 -26.31
N PHE A 290 7.73 -2.08 -25.00
CA PHE A 290 8.98 -2.38 -24.30
C PHE A 290 9.34 -3.88 -24.37
N LEU A 291 8.35 -4.78 -24.25
CA LEU A 291 8.58 -6.23 -24.36
C LEU A 291 8.93 -6.66 -25.79
N GLU A 292 8.32 -6.03 -26.80
CA GLU A 292 8.63 -6.26 -28.23
C GLU A 292 10.08 -5.83 -28.54
N GLN A 293 10.53 -4.69 -27.98
CA GLN A 293 11.90 -4.20 -28.12
C GLN A 293 12.93 -5.05 -27.36
N ASN A 294 12.50 -5.82 -26.35
CA ASN A 294 13.36 -6.64 -25.50
C ASN A 294 12.87 -8.11 -25.49
N PRO A 295 12.92 -8.81 -26.63
CA PRO A 295 12.27 -10.11 -26.80
C PRO A 295 12.90 -11.22 -25.95
N GLU A 296 14.17 -11.09 -25.55
CA GLU A 296 14.83 -12.08 -24.71
C GLU A 296 14.22 -12.12 -23.31
N VAL A 297 13.73 -13.29 -22.93
CA VAL A 297 12.84 -13.45 -21.78
C VAL A 297 13.59 -13.80 -20.48
N GLY A 298 14.62 -14.65 -20.57
CA GLY A 298 15.33 -15.22 -19.41
C GLY A 298 14.39 -15.75 -18.32
N ALA A 299 14.71 -15.46 -17.06
CA ALA A 299 13.90 -15.79 -15.89
C ALA A 299 12.60 -14.96 -15.77
N GLY A 300 12.37 -13.99 -16.68
CA GLY A 300 11.24 -13.06 -16.62
C GLY A 300 9.96 -13.52 -17.31
N GLY A 301 9.90 -14.71 -17.91
CA GLY A 301 8.77 -15.12 -18.76
C GLY A 301 7.41 -15.14 -18.08
N ALA A 302 7.33 -15.73 -16.89
CA ALA A 302 6.11 -15.71 -16.09
C ALA A 302 5.75 -14.30 -15.61
N GLY A 303 6.76 -13.52 -15.18
CA GLY A 303 6.58 -12.14 -14.72
C GLY A 303 6.04 -11.22 -15.81
N ARG A 304 6.58 -11.30 -17.03
CA ARG A 304 6.12 -10.52 -18.19
C ARG A 304 4.64 -10.80 -18.51
N LYS A 305 4.25 -12.07 -18.58
CA LYS A 305 2.85 -12.46 -18.80
C LYS A 305 1.95 -11.96 -17.66
N SER A 306 2.37 -12.16 -16.41
CA SER A 306 1.62 -11.72 -15.24
C SER A 306 1.43 -10.20 -15.21
N ALA A 307 2.43 -9.42 -15.62
CA ALA A 307 2.36 -7.97 -15.68
C ALA A 307 1.31 -7.50 -16.70
N ILE A 308 1.34 -8.04 -17.92
CA ILE A 308 0.36 -7.70 -18.98
C ILE A 308 -1.06 -8.08 -18.55
N GLU A 309 -1.26 -9.28 -18.01
CA GLU A 309 -2.59 -9.73 -17.59
C GLU A 309 -3.11 -8.93 -16.39
N ALA A 310 -2.24 -8.54 -15.44
CA ALA A 310 -2.62 -7.64 -14.35
C ALA A 310 -3.11 -6.29 -14.88
N ILE A 311 -2.40 -5.67 -15.83
CA ILE A 311 -2.82 -4.39 -16.42
C ILE A 311 -4.18 -4.51 -17.12
N LYS A 312 -4.38 -5.57 -17.92
CA LYS A 312 -5.66 -5.84 -18.58
C LYS A 312 -6.80 -6.09 -17.59
N LEU A 313 -6.52 -6.75 -16.47
CA LEU A 313 -7.50 -6.96 -15.41
C LEU A 313 -7.87 -5.62 -14.74
N ASN A 314 -6.87 -4.79 -14.42
CA ASN A 314 -7.09 -3.48 -13.81
C ASN A 314 -7.91 -2.54 -14.71
N ILE A 315 -7.66 -2.54 -16.03
CA ILE A 315 -8.44 -1.79 -17.02
C ILE A 315 -9.91 -2.23 -16.97
N ARG A 316 -10.16 -3.54 -17.10
CA ARG A 316 -11.53 -4.10 -17.07
C ARG A 316 -12.24 -3.83 -15.75
N TRP A 317 -11.52 -3.91 -14.63
CA TRP A 317 -12.06 -3.60 -13.31
C TRP A 317 -12.53 -2.14 -13.24
N LEU A 318 -11.70 -1.19 -13.69
CA LEU A 318 -12.07 0.23 -13.72
C LEU A 318 -13.26 0.49 -14.66
N GLU A 319 -13.23 -0.04 -15.88
CA GLU A 319 -14.34 0.12 -16.84
C GLU A 319 -15.68 -0.34 -16.26
N LYS A 320 -15.66 -1.43 -15.50
CA LYS A 320 -16.87 -2.02 -14.91
C LYS A 320 -17.33 -1.31 -13.65
N HIS A 321 -16.42 -0.92 -12.75
CA HIS A 321 -16.77 -0.54 -11.38
C HIS A 321 -16.63 0.95 -11.07
N LEU A 322 -15.83 1.70 -11.85
CA LEU A 322 -15.61 3.13 -11.62
C LEU A 322 -16.90 3.97 -11.60
N PRO A 323 -17.88 3.76 -12.51
CA PRO A 323 -19.11 4.55 -12.48
C PRO A 323 -19.88 4.38 -11.17
N THR A 324 -20.07 3.15 -10.70
CA THR A 324 -20.84 2.92 -9.47
C THR A 324 -20.09 3.37 -8.23
N LEU A 325 -18.77 3.17 -8.16
CA LEU A 325 -17.94 3.69 -7.08
C LEU A 325 -18.04 5.21 -6.98
N THR A 326 -18.01 5.89 -8.13
CA THR A 326 -18.11 7.35 -8.20
C THR A 326 -19.47 7.83 -7.71
N ALA A 327 -20.56 7.26 -8.23
CA ALA A 327 -21.91 7.61 -7.82
C ALA A 327 -22.15 7.37 -6.32
N TRP A 328 -21.65 6.26 -5.77
CA TRP A 328 -21.79 5.99 -4.34
C TRP A 328 -21.02 7.00 -3.50
N LEU A 329 -19.77 7.31 -3.86
CA LEU A 329 -18.91 8.26 -3.13
C LEU A 329 -19.44 9.69 -3.14
N GLU A 330 -20.20 10.08 -4.15
CA GLU A 330 -20.87 11.39 -4.21
C GLU A 330 -21.99 11.55 -3.17
N THR A 331 -22.45 10.44 -2.57
CA THR A 331 -23.51 10.44 -1.53
C THR A 331 -22.98 10.43 -0.09
N GLN A 332 -21.65 10.39 0.14
CA GLN A 332 -21.03 10.11 1.45
C GLN A 332 -20.58 11.32 2.27
#